data_AF-A0A916ZS82-F1
#
_entry.id   AF-A0A916ZS82-F1
#
_cell.length_a   1.000
_cell.length_b   1.000
_cell.length_c   1.000
_cell.angle_alpha   90.00
_cell.angle_beta   90.00
_cell.angle_gamma   90.00
#
_symmetry.space_group_name_H-M   'P 1'
#
loop_
_entity.id
_entity.type
_entity.pdbx_description
1 polymer ?
#
loop_
_entity_poly.entity_id
_entity_poly.type
_entity_poly.pdbx_seq_one_letter_code
_entity_poly.pdbx_strand_id
1 'polypeptide(L)'
;MFSTTLSVADAYPRVVTEFFSIEKKLLKINKNKVYIIAMLCIGLVSIGIIHYGSNKFTLLVDFVASLSFLASPVLAWFNFQLFTQKEIPDEFKLSTTFRLFSLACLASLVIFNIVYFWFKFYV
;
A
#
# COMPACT_ATOMS: atom_id res chain seq x y z
N MET A 1 -15.65 7.22 -8.15
CA MET A 1 -14.67 6.76 -7.15
C MET A 1 -15.29 6.38 -5.79
N PHE A 2 -16.60 6.15 -5.70
CA PHE A 2 -17.21 5.79 -4.40
C PHE A 2 -16.68 4.45 -3.85
N SER A 3 -16.67 3.40 -4.68
CA SER A 3 -16.15 2.08 -4.31
C SER A 3 -14.69 2.13 -3.85
N THR A 4 -13.83 2.83 -4.59
CA THR A 4 -12.41 2.99 -4.24
C THR A 4 -12.21 3.75 -2.92
N THR A 5 -13.01 4.78 -2.64
CA THR A 5 -12.97 5.48 -1.35
C THR A 5 -13.40 4.57 -0.21
N LEU A 6 -14.43 3.76 -0.40
CA LEU A 6 -14.90 2.81 0.62
C LEU A 6 -13.86 1.73 0.91
N SER A 7 -13.25 1.16 -0.15
CA SER A 7 -12.18 0.17 0.00
C SER A 7 -10.99 0.72 0.80
N VAL A 8 -10.56 1.95 0.51
CA VAL A 8 -9.46 2.62 1.23
C VAL A 8 -9.85 2.96 2.67
N ALA A 9 -11.06 3.48 2.89
CA ALA A 9 -11.54 3.86 4.20
C ALA A 9 -11.67 2.67 5.18
N ASP A 10 -11.90 1.46 4.67
CA ASP A 10 -11.93 0.23 5.48
C ASP A 10 -10.56 -0.45 5.57
N ALA A 11 -9.80 -0.55 4.47
CA ALA A 11 -8.56 -1.31 4.42
C ALA A 11 -7.44 -0.71 5.30
N TYR A 12 -7.21 0.61 5.23
CA TYR A 12 -6.11 1.24 5.95
C TYR A 12 -6.27 1.16 7.49
N PRO A 13 -7.44 1.45 8.08
CA PRO A 13 -7.65 1.27 9.51
C PRO A 13 -7.43 -0.17 9.99
N ARG A 14 -7.79 -1.18 9.19
CA ARG A 14 -7.52 -2.60 9.52
C ARG A 14 -6.02 -2.88 9.59
N VAL A 15 -5.26 -2.42 8.60
CA VAL A 15 -3.80 -2.60 8.57
C VAL A 15 -3.14 -1.92 9.77
N VAL A 16 -3.53 -0.67 10.08
CA VAL A 16 -3.01 0.07 11.25
C VAL A 16 -3.34 -0.65 12.56
N THR A 17 -4.57 -1.15 12.68
CA THR A 17 -5.01 -1.90 13.86
C THR A 17 -4.20 -3.17 14.07
N GLU A 18 -3.94 -3.92 12.98
CA GLU A 18 -3.17 -5.15 13.07
C GLU A 18 -1.70 -4.88 13.37
N PHE A 19 -1.10 -3.88 12.73
CA PHE A 19 0.26 -3.41 12.99
C PHE A 19 0.48 -3.10 14.48
N PHE A 20 -0.38 -2.27 15.08
CA PHE A 20 -0.27 -1.94 16.51
C PHE A 20 -0.54 -3.13 17.42
N SER A 21 -1.37 -4.08 16.99
CA SER A 21 -1.63 -5.28 17.79
C SER A 21 -0.44 -6.24 17.84
N ILE A 22 0.34 -6.30 16.76
CA ILE A 22 1.59 -7.08 16.68
C ILE A 22 2.68 -6.41 17.52
N GLU A 23 2.86 -5.09 17.35
CA GLU A 23 3.92 -4.33 18.02
C GLU A 23 3.74 -4.29 19.55
N LYS A 24 2.50 -4.10 20.01
CA LYS A 24 2.19 -3.94 21.44
C LYS A 24 1.56 -5.19 22.04
N LYS A 25 2.08 -6.37 21.69
CA LYS A 25 1.60 -7.69 22.17
C LYS A 25 1.42 -7.79 23.69
N LEU A 26 2.15 -6.98 24.47
CA LEU A 26 2.08 -6.89 25.94
C LEU A 26 1.00 -5.94 26.48
N LEU A 27 0.52 -4.98 25.68
CA LEU A 27 -0.54 -4.06 26.06
C LEU A 27 -1.85 -4.57 25.44
N LYS A 28 -2.86 -4.86 26.27
CA LYS A 28 -4.21 -5.24 25.80
C LYS A 28 -4.89 -4.05 25.12
N ILE A 29 -4.49 -3.75 23.89
CA ILE A 29 -5.06 -2.68 23.10
C ILE A 29 -6.43 -3.12 22.58
N ASN A 30 -7.40 -2.22 22.70
CA ASN A 30 -8.71 -2.43 22.12
C ASN A 30 -8.64 -2.17 20.60
N LYS A 31 -8.63 -3.25 19.81
CA LYS A 31 -8.59 -3.21 18.34
C LYS A 31 -9.69 -2.31 17.75
N ASN A 32 -10.90 -2.33 18.30
CA ASN A 32 -12.01 -1.51 17.81
C ASN A 32 -11.75 -0.01 18.02
N LYS A 33 -11.18 0.37 19.16
CA LYS A 33 -10.79 1.77 19.40
C LYS A 33 -9.72 2.24 18.42
N VAL A 34 -8.69 1.43 18.16
CA VAL A 34 -7.64 1.78 17.18
C VAL A 34 -8.22 1.90 15.78
N TYR A 35 -9.10 0.98 15.39
CA TYR A 35 -9.78 1.02 14.10
C TYR A 35 -10.57 2.32 13.91
N ILE A 36 -11.43 2.68 14.87
CA ILE A 36 -12.25 3.89 14.79
C ILE A 36 -11.37 5.15 14.74
N ILE A 37 -10.34 5.22 15.59
CA ILE A 37 -9.40 6.35 15.60
C ILE A 37 -8.68 6.45 14.25
N ALA A 38 -8.13 5.34 13.74
CA ALA A 38 -7.44 5.32 12.46
C ALA A 38 -8.38 5.73 11.31
N MET A 39 -9.62 5.24 11.28
CA MET A 39 -10.63 5.60 10.29
C MET A 39 -10.93 7.09 10.31
N LEU A 40 -11.18 7.67 11.49
CA LEU A 40 -11.42 9.10 11.64
C LEU A 40 -10.20 9.93 11.25
N CYS A 41 -9.00 9.54 11.69
CA CYS A 41 -7.76 10.22 11.35
C CYS A 41 -7.53 10.23 9.83
N ILE A 42 -7.64 9.07 9.17
CA ILE A 42 -7.45 8.96 7.72
C ILE A 42 -8.50 9.79 6.97
N GLY A 43 -9.77 9.73 7.39
CA GLY A 43 -10.83 10.52 6.78
C GLY A 43 -10.59 12.03 6.90
N LEU A 44 -10.26 12.50 8.11
CA LEU A 44 -9.98 13.92 8.38
C LEU A 44 -8.75 14.41 7.61
N VAL A 45 -7.66 13.63 7.59
CA VAL A 45 -6.45 13.95 6.82
C VAL A 45 -6.76 14.02 5.33
N SER A 46 -7.55 13.07 4.81
CA SER A 46 -7.95 13.04 3.40
C SER A 46 -8.76 14.28 3.02
N ILE A 47 -9.76 14.65 3.84
CA ILE A 47 -10.56 15.88 3.63
C ILE A 47 -9.66 17.11 3.67
N GLY A 48 -8.72 17.19 4.62
CA GLY A 48 -7.74 18.27 4.70
C GLY A 48 -6.91 18.40 3.42
N ILE A 49 -6.30 17.30 2.95
CA ILE A 49 -5.49 17.28 1.73
C ILE A 49 -6.32 17.73 0.52
N ILE A 50 -7.55 17.26 0.39
CA ILE A 50 -8.44 17.64 -0.73
C ILE A 50 -8.78 19.13 -0.65
N HIS A 51 -9.11 19.65 0.52
CA HIS A 51 -9.49 21.05 0.70
C HIS A 51 -8.34 22.00 0.31
N TYR A 52 -7.13 21.74 0.82
CA TYR A 52 -5.95 22.56 0.50
C TYR A 52 -5.43 22.34 -0.92
N GLY A 53 -5.61 21.13 -1.47
CA GLY A 53 -5.14 20.75 -2.80
C GLY A 53 -6.11 21.04 -3.95
N SER A 54 -7.36 21.45 -3.67
CA SER A 54 -8.42 21.59 -4.68
C SER A 54 -8.06 22.56 -5.80
N ASN A 55 -7.36 23.65 -5.50
CA ASN A 55 -6.90 24.63 -6.51
C ASN A 55 -5.75 24.12 -7.39
N LYS A 56 -5.14 22.97 -7.05
CA LYS A 56 -4.02 22.36 -7.78
C LYS A 56 -4.29 20.87 -8.00
N PHE A 57 -5.46 20.55 -8.55
CA PHE A 57 -5.89 19.17 -8.75
C PHE A 57 -4.86 18.30 -9.47
N THR A 58 -4.25 18.80 -10.55
CA THR A 58 -3.20 18.09 -11.30
C THR A 58 -2.03 17.71 -10.40
N LEU A 59 -1.56 18.63 -9.55
CA LEU A 59 -0.45 18.38 -8.63
C LEU A 59 -0.80 17.29 -7.60
N LEU A 60 -2.05 17.24 -7.15
CA LEU A 60 -2.52 16.21 -6.22
C LEU A 60 -2.56 14.83 -6.89
N VAL A 61 -3.08 14.76 -8.12
CA VAL A 61 -3.11 13.52 -8.90
C VAL A 61 -1.70 13.03 -9.22
N ASP A 62 -0.80 13.93 -9.64
CA ASP A 62 0.59 13.61 -9.93
C ASP A 62 1.33 13.11 -8.69
N PHE A 63 1.07 13.72 -7.52
CA PHE A 63 1.63 13.28 -6.25
C PHE A 63 1.17 11.86 -5.89
N VAL A 64 -0.14 11.59 -5.95
CA VAL A 64 -0.70 10.27 -5.63
C VAL A 64 -0.18 9.19 -6.60
N ALA A 65 -0.10 9.51 -7.89
CA ALA A 65 0.45 8.61 -8.89
C ALA A 65 1.93 8.31 -8.63
N SER A 66 2.74 9.35 -8.36
CA SER A 66 4.16 9.22 -7.98
C SER A 66 4.31 8.26 -6.80
N LEU A 67 3.54 8.50 -5.74
CA LEU A 67 3.61 7.73 -4.51
C LEU A 67 3.21 6.26 -4.74
N SER A 68 2.20 6.03 -5.57
CA SER A 68 1.72 4.69 -5.93
C SER A 68 2.78 3.91 -6.72
N PHE A 69 3.45 4.55 -7.68
CA PHE A 69 4.56 3.91 -8.40
C PHE A 69 5.70 3.56 -7.46
N LEU A 70 6.00 4.40 -6.47
CA LEU A 70 7.07 4.15 -5.49
C LEU A 70 6.74 3.04 -4.50
N ALA A 71 5.49 2.99 -4.04
CA ALA A 71 5.05 1.97 -3.09
C ALA A 71 4.91 0.59 -3.75
N SER A 72 4.53 0.53 -5.03
CA SER A 72 4.25 -0.72 -5.77
C SER A 72 5.35 -1.78 -5.70
N PRO A 73 6.64 -1.49 -6.03
CA PRO A 73 7.70 -2.51 -5.94
C PRO A 73 7.95 -2.99 -4.51
N VAL A 74 7.80 -2.11 -3.51
CA VAL A 74 7.96 -2.47 -2.09
C VAL A 74 6.86 -3.44 -1.65
N LEU A 75 5.60 -3.13 -1.97
CA LEU A 75 4.46 -4.00 -1.65
C LEU A 75 4.52 -5.33 -2.41
N ALA A 76 4.90 -5.30 -3.69
CA ALA A 76 5.09 -6.51 -4.49
C ALA A 76 6.19 -7.41 -3.92
N TRP A 77 7.29 -6.83 -3.44
CA TRP A 77 8.37 -7.57 -2.80
C TRP A 77 7.92 -8.23 -1.50
N PHE A 78 7.19 -7.52 -0.63
CA PHE A 78 6.65 -8.11 0.60
C PHE A 78 5.71 -9.28 0.31
N ASN A 79 4.84 -9.16 -0.70
CA ASN A 79 3.98 -10.27 -1.12
C ASN A 79 4.80 -11.45 -1.64
N PHE A 80 5.80 -11.21 -2.48
CA PHE A 80 6.66 -12.28 -3.01
C PHE A 80 7.42 -12.99 -1.89
N GLN A 81 7.96 -12.24 -0.92
CA GLN A 81 8.66 -12.82 0.23
C GLN A 81 7.74 -13.65 1.10
N LEU A 82 6.55 -13.15 1.43
CA LEU A 82 5.55 -13.88 2.22
C LEU A 82 5.34 -15.28 1.64
N PHE A 83 5.09 -15.33 0.34
CA PHE A 83 4.84 -16.55 -0.42
C PHE A 83 6.05 -17.47 -0.65
N THR A 84 7.25 -17.00 -0.30
CA THR A 84 8.50 -17.78 -0.38
C THR A 84 8.94 -18.30 1.01
N GLN A 85 8.21 -17.98 2.08
CA GLN A 85 8.54 -18.44 3.43
C GLN A 85 8.36 -19.96 3.59
N LYS A 86 9.20 -20.56 4.45
CA LYS A 86 9.24 -22.01 4.68
C LYS A 86 7.97 -22.55 5.35
N GLU A 87 7.24 -21.70 6.06
CA GLU A 87 6.08 -22.07 6.88
C GLU A 87 4.75 -22.15 6.10
N ILE A 88 4.77 -21.92 4.78
CA ILE A 88 3.56 -21.99 3.95
C ILE A 88 3.18 -23.45 3.65
N PRO A 89 1.90 -23.84 3.86
CA PRO A 89 1.41 -25.17 3.49
C PRO A 89 1.67 -25.46 2.01
N ASP A 90 1.99 -26.71 1.68
CA ASP A 90 2.37 -27.10 0.31
C ASP A 90 1.32 -26.72 -0.76
N GLU A 91 0.04 -26.69 -0.38
CA GLU A 91 -1.09 -26.30 -1.24
C GLU A 91 -1.05 -24.83 -1.68
N PHE A 92 -0.43 -23.94 -0.89
CA PHE A 92 -0.33 -22.51 -1.17
C PHE A 92 1.06 -22.09 -1.65
N LYS A 93 1.98 -23.04 -1.84
CA LYS A 93 3.33 -22.74 -2.35
C LYS A 93 3.26 -22.30 -3.80
N LEU A 94 4.12 -21.34 -4.15
CA LEU A 94 4.24 -20.89 -5.53
C LEU A 94 4.84 -21.98 -6.39
N SER A 95 4.15 -22.31 -7.49
CA SER A 95 4.75 -23.09 -8.56
C SER A 95 5.95 -22.33 -9.15
N THR A 96 6.94 -23.06 -9.65
CA THR A 96 8.16 -22.47 -10.21
C THR A 96 7.86 -21.48 -11.34
N THR A 97 6.86 -21.77 -12.18
CA THR A 97 6.40 -20.89 -13.25
C THR A 97 5.80 -19.60 -12.71
N PHE A 98 4.94 -19.69 -11.70
CA PHE A 98 4.29 -18.50 -11.11
C PHE A 98 5.30 -17.64 -10.33
N ARG A 99 6.32 -18.26 -9.74
CA ARG A 99 7.45 -17.56 -9.12
C ARG A 99 8.22 -16.73 -10.14
N LEU A 100 8.54 -17.30 -11.31
CA LEU A 100 9.22 -16.57 -12.38
C LEU A 100 8.35 -15.43 -12.93
N PHE A 101 7.05 -15.68 -13.11
CA PHE A 101 6.09 -14.65 -13.53
C PHE A 101 6.02 -13.50 -12.53
N SER A 102 5.95 -13.80 -11.23
CA SER A 102 5.94 -12.79 -10.17
C SER A 102 7.22 -11.96 -10.15
N LEU A 103 8.37 -12.58 -10.38
CA LEU A 103 9.65 -11.87 -10.52
C LEU A 103 9.69 -10.98 -11.77
N ALA A 104 9.13 -11.42 -12.89
CA ALA A 104 9.02 -10.61 -14.10
C ALA A 104 8.12 -9.39 -13.88
N CYS A 105 6.99 -9.55 -13.19
CA CYS A 105 6.12 -8.43 -12.81
C CYS A 105 6.84 -7.44 -11.88
N LEU A 106 7.57 -7.94 -10.89
CA LEU A 106 8.36 -7.10 -9.99
C LEU A 106 9.44 -6.32 -10.75
N ALA A 107 10.17 -6.99 -11.65
CA ALA A 107 11.17 -6.33 -12.49
C ALA A 107 10.53 -5.23 -13.36
N SER A 108 9.35 -5.48 -13.93
CA SER A 108 8.58 -4.49 -14.70
C SER A 108 8.20 -3.27 -13.85
N LEU A 109 7.73 -3.47 -12.61
CA LEU A 109 7.41 -2.37 -11.68
C LEU A 109 8.64 -1.51 -11.37
N VAL A 110 9.81 -2.13 -11.16
CA VAL A 110 11.07 -1.41 -10.92
C VAL A 110 11.49 -0.62 -12.16
N ILE A 111 11.41 -1.22 -13.35
CA ILE A 111 11.72 -0.54 -14.62
C ILE A 111 10.81 0.68 -14.82
N PHE A 112 9.50 0.53 -14.62
CA PHE A 112 8.57 1.65 -14.73
C PHE A 112 8.87 2.76 -13.72
N ASN A 113 9.30 2.41 -12.50
CA ASN A 113 9.69 3.40 -11.51
C ASN A 113 10.96 4.18 -11.93
N ILE A 114 11.95 3.48 -12.48
CA ILE A 114 13.17 4.10 -13.02
C ILE A 114 12.84 5.04 -14.18
N VAL A 115 12.03 4.57 -15.14
CA VAL A 115 11.58 5.39 -16.29
C VAL A 115 10.81 6.61 -15.80
N TYR A 116 9.87 6.42 -14.86
CA TYR A 116 9.10 7.51 -14.27
C TYR A 116 10.00 8.59 -13.65
N PHE A 117 11.00 8.19 -12.86
CA PHE A 117 11.94 9.13 -12.27
C PHE A 117 12.81 9.83 -13.31
N TRP A 118 13.26 9.12 -14.34
CA TRP A 118 14.03 9.72 -15.42
C TRP A 118 13.23 10.81 -16.13
N PHE A 119 11.97 10.53 -16.50
CA PHE A 119 11.09 11.55 -17.08
C PHE A 119 10.82 12.71 -16.13
N LYS A 120 10.63 12.47 -14.83
CA LYS A 120 10.28 13.53 -13.88
C LYS A 120 11.43 14.50 -13.59
N PHE A 121 12.67 14.03 -13.62
CA PHE A 121 13.84 14.83 -13.23
C PHE A 121 14.64 15.38 -14.41
N TYR A 122 14.57 14.75 -15.58
CA TYR A 122 15.42 15.06 -16.74
C TYR A 122 14.67 15.63 -17.95
N VAL A 123 13.35 15.57 -17.97
CA VAL A 123 12.47 16.11 -19.03
C VAL A 123 11.51 17.12 -18.40
#